data_AF-A0A2R6DA50-F1
#
_entry.id   AF-A0A2R6DA50-F1
#
_cell.length_a   1.000
_cell.length_b   1.000
_cell.length_c   1.000
_cell.angle_alpha   90.00
_cell.angle_beta   90.00
_cell.angle_gamma   90.00
#
_symmetry.space_group_name_H-M   'P 1'
#
loop_
_entity.id
_entity.type
_entity.pdbx_description
1 polymer ?
#
loop_
_entity_poly.entity_id
_entity_poly.type
_entity_poly.pdbx_seq_one_letter_code
_entity_poly.pdbx_strand_id
1 'polypeptide(L)'
;MLWELRDAGPVVLVPAAWLAVGAAELGYLGETGIYIAHLVMAGFITFFAVTGWDEMADGALRAWRLVLVAGLVLTLAGIAGFLVRDGSDPLLATSLVGWIILPALGLVYTGLELPDARLVYLGGAGCSLVGAALFLATLGGVDEAVVPIAFLLVGLGQTTGIVDASLR
;
A
#
# COMPACT_ATOMS: atom_id res chain seq x y z
N MET A 1 20.24 14.72 -2.79
CA MET A 1 19.42 14.34 -3.97
C MET A 1 18.75 12.98 -3.83
N LEU A 2 19.47 11.84 -3.90
CA LEU A 2 18.81 10.52 -3.82
C LEU A 2 18.10 10.26 -2.48
N TRP A 3 18.70 10.71 -1.38
CA TRP A 3 18.09 10.70 -0.06
C TRP A 3 16.78 11.51 -0.02
N GLU A 4 16.81 12.79 -0.44
CA GLU A 4 15.60 13.64 -0.46
C GLU A 4 14.48 13.05 -1.32
N LEU A 5 14.82 12.45 -2.46
CA LEU A 5 13.83 11.80 -3.33
C LEU A 5 13.22 10.56 -2.66
N ARG A 6 14.04 9.78 -1.94
CA ARG A 6 13.56 8.60 -1.21
C ARG A 6 12.69 8.96 -0.02
N ASP A 7 13.01 10.06 0.63
CA ASP A 7 12.28 10.52 1.82
C ASP A 7 10.94 11.19 1.44
N ALA A 8 10.96 12.12 0.48
CA ALA A 8 9.76 12.86 0.08
C ALA A 8 8.91 12.14 -0.98
N GLY A 9 9.50 11.24 -1.77
CA GLY A 9 8.81 10.53 -2.86
C GLY A 9 7.53 9.81 -2.40
N PRO A 10 7.58 8.97 -1.34
CA PRO A 10 6.41 8.27 -0.83
C PRO A 10 5.24 9.18 -0.43
N VAL A 11 5.51 10.41 0.02
CA VAL A 11 4.48 11.38 0.42
C VAL A 11 3.52 11.69 -0.73
N VAL A 12 4.01 11.65 -1.97
CA VAL A 12 3.18 11.85 -3.18
C VAL A 12 2.72 10.52 -3.76
N LEU A 13 3.61 9.52 -3.80
CA LEU A 13 3.35 8.26 -4.48
C LEU A 13 2.27 7.42 -3.79
N VAL A 14 2.26 7.36 -2.45
CA VAL A 14 1.28 6.56 -1.69
C VAL A 14 -0.15 7.06 -1.85
N PRO A 15 -0.46 8.37 -1.64
CA PRO A 15 -1.82 8.84 -1.88
C PRO A 15 -2.21 8.74 -3.37
N ALA A 16 -1.28 8.98 -4.30
CA ALA A 16 -1.56 8.80 -5.73
C ALA A 16 -1.92 7.35 -6.08
N ALA A 17 -1.25 6.37 -5.47
CA ALA A 17 -1.57 4.95 -5.65
C ALA A 17 -2.99 4.63 -5.17
N TRP A 18 -3.38 5.08 -3.98
CA TRP A 18 -4.73 4.84 -3.45
C TRP A 18 -5.83 5.54 -4.26
N LEU A 19 -5.56 6.73 -4.81
CA LEU A 19 -6.45 7.38 -5.75
C LEU A 19 -6.60 6.59 -7.05
N ALA A 20 -5.51 6.04 -7.59
CA ALA A 20 -5.55 5.21 -8.79
C ALA A 20 -6.34 3.92 -8.55
N VAL A 21 -6.18 3.27 -7.39
CA VAL A 21 -6.97 2.10 -7.01
C VAL A 21 -8.45 2.45 -6.89
N GLY A 22 -8.79 3.52 -6.16
CA GLY A 22 -10.19 3.97 -6.06
C GLY A 22 -10.80 4.32 -7.43
N ALA A 23 -10.02 4.92 -8.33
CA ALA A 23 -10.45 5.20 -9.69
C ALA A 23 -10.67 3.92 -10.51
N ALA A 24 -9.82 2.89 -10.34
CA ALA A 24 -9.99 1.59 -10.98
C ALA A 24 -11.29 0.91 -10.54
N GLU A 25 -11.57 0.90 -9.24
CA GLU A 25 -12.75 0.27 -8.65
C GLU A 25 -14.05 0.98 -9.04
N LEU A 26 -13.98 2.29 -9.30
CA LEU A 26 -15.09 3.07 -9.85
C LEU A 26 -15.22 2.96 -11.38
N GLY A 27 -14.39 2.14 -12.04
CA GLY A 27 -14.44 1.90 -13.49
C GLY A 27 -13.81 3.01 -14.34
N TYR A 28 -13.05 3.94 -13.75
CA TYR A 28 -12.37 5.01 -14.49
C TYR A 28 -11.04 4.58 -15.12
N LEU A 29 -10.48 3.43 -14.72
CA LEU A 29 -9.29 2.84 -15.34
C LEU A 29 -9.65 1.51 -16.02
N GLY A 30 -9.34 1.41 -17.31
CA GLY A 30 -9.42 0.13 -18.03
C GLY A 30 -8.27 -0.81 -17.66
N GLU A 31 -8.36 -2.07 -18.09
CA GLU A 31 -7.39 -3.13 -17.80
C GLU A 31 -5.93 -2.72 -18.09
N THR A 32 -5.67 -2.11 -19.26
CA THR A 32 -4.34 -1.61 -19.64
C THR A 32 -3.80 -0.58 -18.64
N GLY A 33 -4.66 0.30 -18.12
CA GLY A 33 -4.28 1.30 -17.13
C GLY A 33 -3.89 0.67 -15.80
N ILE A 34 -4.67 -0.31 -15.34
CA ILE A 34 -4.39 -1.06 -14.11
C ILE A 34 -3.09 -1.88 -14.24
N TYR A 35 -2.87 -2.49 -15.41
CA TYR A 35 -1.64 -3.21 -15.71
C TYR A 35 -0.41 -2.29 -15.68
N ILE A 36 -0.48 -1.13 -16.33
CA ILE A 36 0.60 -0.12 -16.27
C ILE A 36 0.84 0.35 -14.84
N ALA A 37 -0.21 0.58 -14.05
CA ALA A 37 -0.08 0.98 -12.66
C ALA A 37 0.70 -0.06 -11.84
N HIS A 38 0.45 -1.37 -12.05
CA HIS A 38 1.22 -2.44 -11.41
C HIS A 38 2.69 -2.43 -11.82
N LEU A 39 3.00 -2.23 -13.11
CA LEU A 39 4.39 -2.15 -13.58
C LEU A 39 5.14 -0.96 -12.97
N VAL A 40 4.50 0.20 -12.92
CA VAL A 40 5.06 1.42 -12.30
C VAL A 40 5.30 1.19 -10.81
N MET A 41 4.32 0.60 -10.12
CA MET A 41 4.42 0.26 -8.70
C MET A 41 5.58 -0.71 -8.44
N ALA A 42 5.71 -1.78 -9.23
CA ALA A 42 6.83 -2.73 -9.14
C ALA A 42 8.18 -2.03 -9.33
N GLY A 43 8.26 -1.10 -10.30
CA GLY A 43 9.45 -0.29 -10.53
C GLY A 43 9.83 0.56 -9.32
N PHE A 44 8.87 1.30 -8.75
CA PHE A 44 9.11 2.11 -7.55
C PHE A 44 9.50 1.26 -6.35
N ILE A 45 8.77 0.18 -6.05
CA ILE A 45 9.09 -0.72 -4.93
C ILE A 45 10.52 -1.25 -5.07
N THR A 46 10.88 -1.72 -6.27
CA THR A 46 12.23 -2.24 -6.54
C THR A 46 13.27 -1.14 -6.32
N PHE A 47 13.02 0.07 -6.81
CA PHE A 47 13.88 1.23 -6.59
C PHE A 47 14.09 1.51 -5.10
N PHE A 48 13.01 1.64 -4.31
CA PHE A 48 13.10 1.92 -2.87
C PHE A 48 13.76 0.77 -2.09
N ALA A 49 13.44 -0.47 -2.42
CA ALA A 49 14.01 -1.64 -1.76
C ALA A 49 15.51 -1.76 -2.02
N VAL A 50 15.95 -1.60 -3.27
CA VAL A 50 17.38 -1.73 -3.64
C VAL A 50 18.18 -0.55 -3.13
N THR A 51 17.70 0.67 -3.34
CA THR A 51 18.47 1.88 -2.97
C THR A 51 18.47 2.16 -1.48
N GLY A 52 17.52 1.59 -0.72
CA GLY A 52 17.38 1.78 0.72
C GLY A 52 17.66 0.58 1.59
N TRP A 53 18.25 -0.47 1.02
CA TRP A 53 18.34 -1.78 1.66
C TRP A 53 19.08 -1.75 3.01
N ASP A 54 20.22 -1.05 3.04
CA ASP A 54 21.12 -1.01 4.19
C ASP A 54 20.58 -0.06 5.28
N GLU A 55 19.95 1.05 4.90
CA GLU A 55 19.32 1.98 5.84
C GLU A 55 18.10 1.38 6.53
N MET A 56 17.48 0.37 5.92
CA MET A 56 16.37 -0.38 6.51
C MET A 56 16.81 -1.65 7.25
N ALA A 57 18.04 -1.71 7.76
CA ALA A 57 18.52 -2.87 8.50
C ALA A 57 17.87 -3.03 9.89
N ASP A 58 17.52 -1.92 10.54
CA ASP A 58 17.16 -1.88 11.97
C ASP A 58 15.85 -1.12 12.26
N GLY A 59 15.36 -1.28 13.50
CA GLY A 59 14.20 -0.58 14.04
C GLY A 59 12.93 -0.72 13.19
N ALA A 60 12.11 0.33 13.17
CA ALA A 60 10.89 0.40 12.36
C ALA A 60 11.16 0.16 10.86
N LEU A 61 12.26 0.68 10.33
CA LEU A 61 12.60 0.56 8.91
C LEU A 61 12.83 -0.90 8.49
N ARG A 62 13.31 -1.77 9.39
CA ARG A 62 13.41 -3.21 9.14
C ARG A 62 12.06 -3.85 8.78
N ALA A 63 10.98 -3.45 9.44
CA ALA A 63 9.64 -3.92 9.09
C ALA A 63 9.21 -3.37 7.72
N TRP A 64 9.53 -2.12 7.41
CA TRP A 64 9.24 -1.53 6.10
C TRP A 64 10.01 -2.19 4.96
N ARG A 65 11.25 -2.65 5.18
CA ARG A 65 11.95 -3.50 4.22
C ARG A 65 11.18 -4.77 3.92
N LEU A 66 10.61 -5.42 4.94
CA LEU A 66 9.77 -6.61 4.74
C LEU A 66 8.48 -6.26 4.00
N VAL A 67 7.84 -5.13 4.32
CA VAL A 67 6.66 -4.64 3.60
C VAL A 67 6.98 -4.42 2.13
N LEU A 68 8.13 -3.82 1.78
CA LEU A 68 8.54 -3.62 0.40
C LEU A 68 8.82 -4.94 -0.33
N VAL A 69 9.52 -5.88 0.30
CA VAL A 69 9.84 -7.18 -0.31
C VAL A 69 8.58 -8.02 -0.51
N ALA A 70 7.74 -8.14 0.51
CA ALA A 70 6.47 -8.86 0.41
C ALA A 70 5.50 -8.16 -0.56
N GLY A 71 5.45 -6.82 -0.52
CA GLY A 71 4.69 -5.99 -1.44
C GLY A 71 5.14 -6.17 -2.89
N LEU A 72 6.45 -6.33 -3.15
CA LEU A 72 6.94 -6.63 -4.49
C LEU A 72 6.42 -7.97 -4.99
N VAL A 73 6.46 -9.01 -4.15
CA VAL A 73 5.92 -10.34 -4.50
C VAL A 73 4.43 -10.25 -4.83
N LEU A 74 3.65 -9.54 -4.02
CA LEU A 74 2.22 -9.31 -4.28
C LEU A 74 1.97 -8.54 -5.57
N THR A 75 2.77 -7.52 -5.83
CA THR A 75 2.68 -6.72 -7.06
C THR A 75 2.98 -7.57 -8.29
N LEU A 76 4.00 -8.42 -8.21
CA LEU A 76 4.35 -9.38 -9.27
C LEU A 76 3.24 -10.42 -9.47
N ALA A 77 2.56 -10.85 -8.40
CA ALA A 77 1.37 -11.69 -8.51
C ALA A 77 0.26 -10.96 -9.27
N GLY A 78 0.01 -9.68 -8.97
CA GLY A 78 -0.94 -8.84 -9.73
C GLY A 78 -0.58 -8.74 -11.21
N ILE A 79 0.70 -8.50 -11.54
CA ILE A 79 1.20 -8.50 -12.93
C ILE A 79 0.94 -9.85 -13.61
N ALA A 80 1.25 -10.96 -12.94
CA ALA A 80 1.00 -12.30 -13.47
C ALA A 80 -0.49 -12.55 -13.73
N GLY A 81 -1.38 -11.96 -12.92
CA GLY A 81 -2.83 -11.99 -13.13
C GLY A 81 -3.24 -11.51 -14.53
N PHE A 82 -2.58 -10.49 -15.08
CA PHE A 82 -2.84 -9.98 -16.43
C PHE A 82 -2.24 -10.84 -17.57
N LEU A 83 -1.28 -11.70 -17.27
CA LEU A 83 -0.53 -12.46 -18.28
C LEU A 83 -1.08 -13.87 -18.50
N VAL A 84 -1.87 -14.40 -17.56
CA VAL A 84 -2.52 -15.70 -17.68
C VAL A 84 -3.78 -15.55 -18.54
N ARG A 85 -4.05 -16.52 -19.44
CA ARG A 85 -5.12 -16.44 -20.47
C ARG A 85 -6.52 -16.16 -19.93
N ASP A 86 -6.78 -16.50 -18.67
CA ASP A 86 -8.06 -16.29 -17.99
C ASP A 86 -8.01 -15.18 -16.93
N GLY A 87 -7.01 -14.29 -16.98
CA GLY A 87 -7.00 -13.06 -16.17
C GLY A 87 -7.26 -13.31 -14.70
N SER A 88 -6.45 -14.12 -14.00
CA SER A 88 -6.91 -14.75 -12.76
C SER A 88 -7.22 -13.71 -11.67
N ASP A 89 -8.51 -13.39 -11.50
CA ASP A 89 -9.04 -12.52 -10.44
C ASP A 89 -8.44 -12.81 -9.06
N PRO A 90 -8.17 -14.09 -8.66
CA PRO A 90 -7.52 -14.37 -7.40
C PRO A 90 -6.15 -13.70 -7.22
N LEU A 91 -5.34 -13.58 -8.28
CA LEU A 91 -4.02 -12.93 -8.20
C LEU A 91 -4.13 -11.42 -8.05
N LEU A 92 -5.08 -10.79 -8.75
CA LEU A 92 -5.36 -9.36 -8.62
C LEU A 92 -5.92 -9.03 -7.23
N ALA A 93 -6.89 -9.82 -6.76
CA ALA A 93 -7.44 -9.70 -5.42
C ALA A 93 -6.37 -9.90 -4.35
N THR A 94 -5.47 -10.88 -4.52
CA THR A 94 -4.35 -11.11 -3.60
C THR A 94 -3.40 -9.91 -3.56
N SER A 95 -3.06 -9.33 -4.72
CA SER A 95 -2.23 -8.12 -4.81
C SER A 95 -2.87 -6.97 -4.04
N LEU A 96 -4.15 -6.69 -4.30
CA LEU A 96 -4.90 -5.59 -3.71
C LEU A 96 -5.07 -5.74 -2.18
N VAL A 97 -5.59 -6.89 -1.73
CA VAL A 97 -5.79 -7.17 -0.30
C VAL A 97 -4.46 -7.15 0.45
N GLY A 98 -3.40 -7.70 -0.16
CA GLY A 98 -2.07 -7.68 0.43
C GLY A 98 -1.55 -6.26 0.65
N TRP A 99 -1.74 -5.35 -0.30
CA TRP A 99 -1.37 -3.93 -0.17
C TRP A 99 -2.22 -3.12 0.80
N ILE A 100 -3.47 -3.55 1.03
CA ILE A 100 -4.31 -2.95 2.07
C ILE A 100 -3.78 -3.36 3.47
N ILE A 101 -3.39 -4.63 3.66
CA ILE A 101 -3.04 -5.20 4.96
C ILE A 101 -1.59 -4.96 5.36
N LEU A 102 -0.62 -5.18 4.47
CA LEU A 102 0.81 -5.14 4.82
C LEU A 102 1.26 -3.79 5.41
N PRO A 103 0.94 -2.63 4.81
CA PRO A 103 1.35 -1.35 5.38
C PRO A 103 0.66 -1.09 6.72
N ALA A 104 -0.57 -1.56 6.92
CA ALA A 104 -1.25 -1.44 8.21
C ALA A 104 -0.46 -2.18 9.31
N LEU A 105 0.07 -3.37 9.03
CA LEU A 105 0.95 -4.09 9.96
C LEU A 105 2.28 -3.36 10.17
N GLY A 106 2.86 -2.77 9.12
CA GLY A 106 4.04 -1.92 9.21
C GLY A 106 3.83 -0.72 10.14
N LEU A 107 2.67 -0.07 10.04
CA LEU A 107 2.26 1.03 10.92
C LEU A 107 2.06 0.56 12.37
N VAL A 108 1.41 -0.59 12.59
CA VAL A 108 1.28 -1.16 13.95
C VAL A 108 2.66 -1.34 14.57
N TYR A 109 3.58 -2.00 13.87
CA TYR A 109 4.94 -2.22 14.36
C TYR A 109 5.67 -0.91 14.63
N THR A 110 5.60 0.05 13.70
CA THR A 110 6.23 1.37 13.85
C THR A 110 5.71 2.12 15.09
N GLY A 111 4.41 2.07 15.35
CA GLY A 111 3.82 2.69 16.54
C GLY A 111 4.20 2.02 17.86
N LEU A 112 4.61 0.75 17.83
CA LEU A 112 5.17 0.06 19.00
C LEU A 112 6.64 0.42 19.25
N GLU A 113 7.40 0.66 18.17
CA GLU A 113 8.82 1.07 18.24
C GLU A 113 9.01 2.55 18.56
N LEU A 114 8.03 3.41 18.25
CA LEU A 114 8.12 4.87 18.43
C LEU A 114 7.04 5.39 19.41
N PRO A 115 7.30 5.36 20.74
CA PRO A 115 6.35 5.82 21.75
C PRO A 115 5.85 7.26 21.55
N ASP A 116 6.74 8.17 21.14
CA ASP A 116 6.43 9.60 20.96
C ASP A 116 5.53 9.86 19.74
N ALA A 117 5.50 8.92 18.79
CA ALA A 117 4.70 8.98 17.56
C ALA A 117 3.53 7.97 17.56
N ARG A 118 3.35 7.26 18.67
CA ARG A 118 2.49 6.06 18.75
C ARG A 118 1.07 6.30 18.26
N LEU A 119 0.48 7.44 18.62
CA LEU A 119 -0.89 7.77 18.21
C LEU A 119 -1.02 7.94 16.70
N VAL A 120 -0.02 8.52 16.03
CA VAL A 120 -0.03 8.73 14.58
C VAL A 120 0.00 7.38 13.87
N TYR A 121 0.95 6.52 14.24
CA TYR A 121 1.14 5.23 13.61
C TYR A 121 0.02 4.23 13.94
N LEU A 122 -0.40 4.11 15.20
CA LEU A 122 -1.50 3.21 15.58
C LEU A 122 -2.86 3.73 15.11
N GLY A 123 -3.07 5.05 15.09
CA GLY A 123 -4.27 5.66 14.52
C GLY A 123 -4.34 5.42 13.01
N GLY A 124 -3.24 5.64 12.29
CA GLY A 124 -3.13 5.34 10.87
C GLY A 124 -3.34 3.85 10.56
N ALA A 125 -2.76 2.96 11.37
CA ALA A 125 -3.00 1.53 11.28
C ALA A 125 -4.48 1.19 11.51
N GLY A 126 -5.10 1.76 12.54
CA GLY A 126 -6.51 1.57 12.85
C GLY A 126 -7.41 1.97 11.68
N CYS A 127 -7.21 3.16 11.11
CA CYS A 127 -7.92 3.61 9.92
C CYS A 127 -7.73 2.63 8.76
N SER A 128 -6.49 2.22 8.48
CA SER A 128 -6.19 1.28 7.40
C SER A 128 -6.84 -0.10 7.61
N LEU A 129 -6.86 -0.61 8.85
CA LEU A 129 -7.48 -1.90 9.17
C LEU A 129 -9.01 -1.84 9.11
N VAL A 130 -9.63 -0.71 9.50
CA VAL A 130 -11.08 -0.52 9.33
C VAL A 130 -11.42 -0.48 7.84
N GLY A 131 -10.66 0.28 7.04
CA GLY A 131 -10.83 0.29 5.59
C GLY A 131 -10.65 -1.11 4.98
N ALA A 132 -9.66 -1.87 5.44
CA ALA A 132 -9.46 -3.26 5.04
C ALA A 132 -10.67 -4.15 5.35
N ALA A 133 -11.20 -4.05 6.56
CA ALA A 133 -12.36 -4.81 6.98
C ALA A 133 -13.60 -4.48 6.14
N LEU A 134 -13.81 -3.19 5.82
CA LEU A 134 -14.91 -2.76 4.95
C LEU A 134 -14.77 -3.33 3.54
N PHE A 135 -13.58 -3.28 2.94
CA PHE A 135 -13.34 -3.87 1.62
C PHE A 135 -13.53 -5.39 1.63
N LEU A 136 -12.99 -6.10 2.62
CA LEU A 136 -13.19 -7.55 2.73
C LEU A 136 -14.66 -7.93 2.95
N ALA A 137 -15.44 -7.06 3.59
CA ALA A 137 -16.86 -7.29 3.78
C ALA A 137 -17.64 -7.24 2.45
N THR A 138 -17.21 -6.47 1.45
CA THR A 138 -17.86 -6.46 0.12
C THR A 138 -17.65 -7.77 -0.61
N LEU A 139 -16.49 -8.42 -0.44
CA LEU A 139 -16.25 -9.78 -0.92
C LEU A 139 -17.20 -10.81 -0.26
N GLY A 140 -17.70 -10.49 0.94
CA GLY A 140 -18.71 -11.26 1.66
C GLY A 140 -20.16 -10.87 1.35
N GLY A 141 -20.39 -9.97 0.39
CA GLY A 141 -21.74 -9.56 -0.06
C GLY A 141 -22.29 -8.28 0.59
N VAL A 142 -21.47 -7.52 1.33
CA VAL A 142 -21.84 -6.15 1.72
C VAL A 142 -21.89 -5.24 0.50
N ASP A 143 -22.80 -4.27 0.52
CA ASP A 143 -23.03 -3.30 -0.57
C ASP A 143 -21.72 -2.62 -1.01
N GLU A 144 -21.46 -2.61 -2.32
CA GLU A 144 -20.29 -1.98 -2.95
C GLU A 144 -20.22 -0.47 -2.72
N ALA A 145 -21.32 0.17 -2.28
CA ALA A 145 -21.33 1.58 -1.86
C ALA A 145 -20.32 1.89 -0.74
N VAL A 146 -19.83 0.89 0.01
CA VAL A 146 -18.80 1.08 1.05
C VAL A 146 -17.37 1.12 0.48
N VAL A 147 -17.14 0.70 -0.76
CA VAL A 147 -15.81 0.62 -1.38
C VAL A 147 -15.06 1.96 -1.37
N PRO A 148 -15.67 3.11 -1.75
CA PRO A 148 -14.98 4.39 -1.69
C PRO A 148 -14.55 4.78 -0.27
N ILE A 149 -15.36 4.45 0.73
CA ILE A 149 -15.05 4.73 2.14
C ILE A 149 -13.90 3.82 2.61
N ALA A 150 -13.90 2.56 2.19
CA ALA A 150 -12.82 1.62 2.48
C ALA A 150 -11.47 2.16 1.99
N PHE A 151 -11.38 2.55 0.71
CA PHE A 151 -10.14 3.10 0.14
C PHE A 151 -9.75 4.46 0.70
N LEU A 152 -10.73 5.31 1.05
CA LEU A 152 -10.45 6.57 1.73
C LEU A 152 -9.78 6.33 3.09
N LEU A 153 -10.29 5.39 3.89
CA LEU A 153 -9.72 5.07 5.20
C LEU A 153 -8.32 4.44 5.09
N VAL A 154 -8.12 3.53 4.12
CA VAL A 154 -6.81 2.95 3.82
C VAL A 154 -5.83 4.04 3.39
N GLY A 155 -6.21 4.85 2.40
CA GLY A 155 -5.39 5.93 1.87
C GLY A 155 -4.99 6.94 2.94
N LEU A 156 -5.95 7.41 3.75
CA LEU A 156 -5.68 8.35 4.85
C LEU A 156 -4.78 7.74 5.92
N GLY A 157 -5.08 6.50 6.35
CA GLY A 157 -4.31 5.82 7.39
C GLY A 157 -2.84 5.64 7.00
N GLN A 158 -2.61 5.14 5.79
CA GLN A 158 -1.26 4.91 5.27
C GLN A 158 -0.53 6.22 4.95
N THR A 159 -1.21 7.19 4.34
CA THR A 159 -0.59 8.49 4.01
C THR A 159 -0.17 9.25 5.26
N THR A 160 -0.96 9.20 6.34
CA THR A 160 -0.63 9.88 7.59
C THR A 160 0.70 9.40 8.15
N GLY A 161 0.95 8.08 8.18
CA GLY A 161 2.22 7.53 8.64
C GLY A 161 3.41 7.89 7.75
N ILE A 162 3.20 8.00 6.44
CA ILE A 162 4.25 8.38 5.48
C ILE A 162 4.62 9.86 5.59
N VAL A 163 3.62 10.74 5.69
CA VAL A 163 3.84 12.19 5.92
C VAL A 163 4.60 12.39 7.21
N ASP A 164 4.19 11.69 8.27
CA ASP A 164 4.83 11.76 9.56
C ASP A 164 6.28 11.27 9.55
N ALA A 165 6.58 10.20 8.81
CA ALA A 165 7.93 9.69 8.65
C ALA A 165 8.86 10.70 7.95
N SER A 166 8.40 11.39 6.91
CA SER A 166 9.21 12.36 6.15
C SER A 166 9.42 13.70 6.88
N LEU A 167 8.57 14.03 7.86
CA LEU A 167 8.68 15.27 8.63
C LEU A 167 9.57 15.16 9.89
N ARG A 168 10.02 13.96 10.24
CA ARG A 168 10.85 13.69 11.43
C ARG A 168 12.33 13.62 11.10
#